data_AF-A0A3B9BJT3-F1
#
_entry.id   AF-A0A3B9BJT3-F1
#
_cell.length_a   1.000
_cell.length_b   1.000
_cell.length_c   1.000
_cell.angle_alpha   90.00
_cell.angle_beta   90.00
_cell.angle_gamma   90.00
#
_symmetry.space_group_name_H-M   'P 1'
#
loop_
_entity.id
_entity.type
_entity.pdbx_description
1 polymer ?
#
loop_
_entity_poly.entity_id
_entity_poly.type
_entity_poly.pdbx_seq_one_letter_code
_entity_poly.pdbx_strand_id
1 'polypeptide(L)'
;MTTIHTNPGALVAQATLRNVTSQLDTVSKQVQTGFKVADAKDDASTFSVAQGLRADVKSLGAVQQGLNGAVGLAEVGLAGATAVSNLFEDIQAKLTQLADSSITATQRTTYNADLQALANQAKDLVSQASFNGTNVLDNTTAVNFIADVNGGTISVTGVNVFTSASVFAASVGALTDAQARQFLNSS
;
A
#
# COMPACT_ATOMS: atom_id res chain seq x y z
N MET A 1 -79.32 -10.87 0.05
CA MET A 1 -79.52 -12.10 -0.73
C MET A 1 -78.17 -12.63 -1.18
N THR A 2 -77.74 -13.77 -0.66
CA THR A 2 -76.63 -14.55 -1.21
C THR A 2 -77.22 -15.44 -2.31
N THR A 3 -77.00 -15.10 -3.57
CA THR A 3 -77.37 -15.98 -4.69
C THR A 3 -76.39 -17.16 -4.74
N ILE A 4 -76.87 -18.35 -5.10
CA ILE A 4 -76.07 -19.58 -5.24
C ILE A 4 -74.86 -19.38 -6.18
N HIS A 5 -74.92 -18.37 -7.05
CA HIS A 5 -73.86 -18.04 -8.03
C HIS A 5 -72.80 -17.04 -7.53
N THR A 6 -73.07 -16.23 -6.49
CA THR A 6 -72.11 -15.24 -5.99
C THR A 6 -72.20 -15.17 -4.48
N ASN A 7 -71.23 -15.78 -3.79
CA ASN A 7 -71.12 -15.71 -2.33
C ASN A 7 -70.21 -14.53 -1.93
N PRO A 8 -70.77 -13.39 -1.45
CA PRO A 8 -69.99 -12.22 -1.05
C PRO A 8 -69.00 -12.50 0.08
N GLY A 9 -69.33 -13.41 1.01
CA GLY A 9 -68.40 -13.83 2.07
C GLY A 9 -67.19 -14.59 1.51
N ALA A 10 -67.42 -15.46 0.51
CA ALA A 10 -66.34 -16.18 -0.18
C ALA A 10 -65.47 -15.24 -1.04
N LEU A 11 -66.06 -14.20 -1.65
CA LEU A 11 -65.30 -13.20 -2.40
C LEU A 11 -64.41 -12.35 -1.49
N VAL A 12 -64.90 -11.96 -0.32
CA VAL A 12 -64.09 -11.26 0.70
C VAL A 12 -62.98 -12.18 1.21
N ALA A 13 -63.28 -13.43 1.52
CA ALA A 13 -62.26 -14.40 1.92
C ALA A 13 -61.20 -14.63 0.82
N GLN A 14 -61.60 -14.69 -0.45
CA GLN A 14 -60.67 -14.80 -1.58
C GLN A 14 -59.82 -13.54 -1.75
N ALA A 15 -60.39 -12.34 -1.56
CA ALA A 15 -59.64 -11.09 -1.60
C ALA A 15 -58.61 -11.01 -0.46
N THR A 16 -58.99 -11.39 0.76
CA THR A 16 -58.08 -11.50 1.90
C THR A 16 -56.99 -12.54 1.65
N LEU A 17 -57.34 -13.70 1.10
CA LEU A 17 -56.36 -14.75 0.77
C LEU A 17 -55.34 -14.25 -0.27
N ARG A 18 -55.78 -13.58 -1.33
CA ARG A 18 -54.88 -12.97 -2.32
C ARG A 18 -53.93 -11.94 -1.69
N ASN A 19 -54.43 -11.15 -0.74
CA ASN A 19 -53.60 -10.19 -0.01
C ASN A 19 -52.56 -10.90 0.86
N VAL A 20 -52.95 -11.92 1.62
CA VAL A 20 -52.05 -12.73 2.45
C VAL A 20 -50.99 -13.44 1.60
N THR A 21 -51.36 -14.04 0.46
CA THR A 21 -50.41 -14.66 -0.47
C THR A 21 -49.41 -13.63 -1.00
N SER A 22 -49.86 -12.43 -1.38
CA SER A 22 -48.97 -11.36 -1.85
C SER A 22 -48.01 -10.85 -0.76
N GLN A 23 -48.45 -10.79 0.50
CA GLN A 23 -47.58 -10.46 1.63
C GLN A 23 -46.55 -11.57 1.90
N LEU A 24 -46.98 -12.83 1.82
CA LEU A 24 -46.12 -13.99 2.02
C LEU A 24 -45.03 -14.06 0.95
N ASP A 25 -45.35 -13.80 -0.32
CA ASP A 25 -44.37 -13.73 -1.41
C ASP A 25 -43.31 -12.64 -1.14
N THR A 26 -43.73 -11.47 -0.65
CA THR A 26 -42.81 -10.38 -0.27
C THR A 26 -41.88 -10.81 0.87
N VAL A 27 -42.44 -11.38 1.95
CA VAL A 27 -41.64 -11.84 3.10
C VAL A 27 -40.70 -12.97 2.70
N SER A 28 -41.16 -13.93 1.90
CA SER A 28 -40.34 -15.03 1.38
C SER A 28 -39.15 -14.50 0.58
N LYS A 29 -39.36 -13.50 -0.28
CA LYS A 29 -38.31 -12.81 -1.02
C LYS A 29 -37.32 -12.08 -0.11
N GLN A 30 -37.81 -11.40 0.94
CA GLN A 30 -36.94 -10.75 1.93
C GLN A 30 -36.10 -11.77 2.71
N VAL A 31 -36.67 -12.93 3.06
CA VAL A 31 -35.95 -14.03 3.73
C VAL A 31 -34.89 -14.65 2.83
N GLN A 32 -35.21 -14.89 1.54
CA GLN A 32 -34.28 -15.46 0.57
C GLN A 32 -33.11 -14.53 0.25
N THR A 33 -33.37 -13.23 0.14
CA THR A 33 -32.35 -12.22 -0.21
C THR A 33 -31.63 -11.63 0.99
N GLY A 34 -32.22 -11.75 2.19
CA GLY A 34 -31.78 -11.06 3.40
C GLY A 34 -32.00 -9.54 3.38
N PHE A 35 -32.65 -8.99 2.34
CA PHE A 35 -32.84 -7.55 2.17
C PHE A 35 -34.30 -7.15 2.37
N LYS A 36 -34.52 -6.10 3.17
CA LYS A 36 -35.85 -5.50 3.36
C LYS A 36 -36.44 -4.95 2.05
N VAL A 37 -35.61 -4.38 1.18
CA VAL A 37 -35.97 -3.96 -0.19
C VAL A 37 -35.10 -4.72 -1.16
N ALA A 38 -35.70 -5.72 -1.81
CA ALA A 38 -34.98 -6.65 -2.67
C ALA A 38 -34.91 -6.18 -4.14
N ASP A 39 -35.94 -5.49 -4.65
CA ASP A 39 -35.97 -4.97 -6.03
C ASP A 39 -36.41 -3.51 -6.11
N ALA A 40 -36.02 -2.84 -7.20
CA ALA A 40 -36.48 -1.48 -7.53
C ALA A 40 -38.01 -1.36 -7.72
N LYS A 41 -38.72 -2.48 -7.89
CA LYS A 41 -40.18 -2.53 -7.96
C LYS A 41 -40.86 -2.29 -6.61
N ASP A 42 -40.18 -2.64 -5.51
CA ASP A 42 -40.73 -2.53 -4.15
C ASP A 42 -40.54 -1.09 -3.62
N ASP A 43 -39.35 -0.51 -3.84
CA ASP A 43 -39.06 0.91 -3.58
C ASP A 43 -37.84 1.32 -4.41
N ALA A 44 -38.07 2.01 -5.54
CA ALA A 44 -37.00 2.41 -6.47
C ALA A 44 -35.98 3.35 -5.82
N SER A 45 -36.42 4.24 -4.93
CA SER A 45 -35.56 5.23 -4.27
C SER A 45 -34.67 4.55 -3.23
N THR A 46 -35.26 3.75 -2.34
CA THR A 46 -34.50 3.01 -1.31
C THR A 46 -33.60 1.96 -1.93
N PHE A 47 -34.07 1.27 -2.97
CA PHE A 47 -33.24 0.31 -3.71
C PHE A 47 -32.03 0.96 -4.36
N SER A 48 -32.18 2.14 -4.97
CA SER A 48 -31.07 2.85 -5.62
C SER A 48 -30.00 3.30 -4.61
N VAL A 49 -30.42 3.84 -3.45
CA VAL A 49 -29.48 4.20 -2.37
C VAL A 49 -28.79 2.97 -1.81
N ALA A 50 -29.55 1.89 -1.55
CA ALA A 50 -28.98 0.62 -1.07
C ALA A 50 -28.01 0.00 -2.09
N GLN A 51 -28.29 0.13 -3.38
CA GLN A 51 -27.40 -0.34 -4.44
C GLN A 51 -26.11 0.48 -4.52
N GLY A 52 -26.18 1.80 -4.31
CA GLY A 52 -25.01 2.66 -4.15
C GLY A 52 -24.14 2.21 -2.98
N LEU A 53 -24.73 2.06 -1.79
CA LEU A 53 -24.01 1.58 -0.61
C LEU A 53 -23.38 0.19 -0.82
N ARG A 54 -24.06 -0.73 -1.51
CA ARG A 54 -23.49 -2.04 -1.86
C ARG A 54 -22.30 -1.92 -2.81
N ALA A 55 -22.34 -0.97 -3.75
CA ALA A 55 -21.23 -0.67 -4.65
C ALA A 55 -20.05 -0.04 -3.88
N ASP A 56 -20.32 0.86 -2.93
CA ASP A 56 -19.32 1.46 -2.07
C ASP A 56 -18.63 0.41 -1.20
N VAL A 57 -19.38 -0.52 -0.60
CA VAL A 57 -18.83 -1.64 0.19
C VAL A 57 -17.92 -2.54 -0.66
N LYS A 58 -18.32 -2.84 -1.90
CA LYS A 58 -17.46 -3.59 -2.82
C LYS A 58 -16.19 -2.81 -3.19
N SER A 59 -16.32 -1.51 -3.40
CA SER A 59 -15.21 -0.62 -3.75
C SER A 59 -14.24 -0.44 -2.58
N LEU A 60 -14.74 -0.39 -1.35
CA LEU A 60 -13.94 -0.35 -0.11
C LEU A 60 -13.00 -1.55 0.01
N GLY A 61 -13.40 -2.74 -0.45
CA GLY A 61 -12.51 -3.89 -0.49
C GLY A 61 -11.28 -3.67 -1.38
N ALA A 62 -11.47 -3.04 -2.54
CA ALA A 62 -10.37 -2.68 -3.45
C ALA A 62 -9.50 -1.56 -2.87
N VAL A 63 -10.10 -0.55 -2.23
CA VAL A 63 -9.37 0.51 -1.51
C VAL A 63 -8.52 -0.10 -0.39
N GLN A 64 -9.09 -0.99 0.43
CA GLN A 64 -8.38 -1.65 1.52
C GLN A 64 -7.19 -2.48 1.01
N GLN A 65 -7.36 -3.20 -0.10
CA GLN A 65 -6.25 -3.91 -0.74
C GLN A 65 -5.16 -2.95 -1.25
N GLY A 66 -5.54 -1.83 -1.85
CA GLY A 66 -4.62 -0.78 -2.28
C GLY A 66 -3.83 -0.19 -1.10
N LEU A 67 -4.50 0.18 -0.01
CA LEU A 67 -3.88 0.71 1.20
C LEU A 67 -2.94 -0.31 1.87
N ASN A 68 -3.33 -1.58 1.94
CA ASN A 68 -2.45 -2.64 2.44
C ASN A 68 -1.18 -2.77 1.58
N GLY A 69 -1.31 -2.61 0.26
CA GLY A 69 -0.16 -2.55 -0.65
C GLY A 69 0.75 -1.35 -0.36
N ALA A 70 0.16 -0.19 -0.06
CA ALA A 70 0.91 1.02 0.30
C ALA A 70 1.67 0.86 1.62
N VAL A 71 1.05 0.23 2.63
CA VAL A 71 1.70 -0.11 3.90
C VAL A 71 2.85 -1.08 3.67
N GLY A 72 2.63 -2.17 2.93
CA GLY A 72 3.70 -3.14 2.62
C GLY A 72 4.87 -2.51 1.87
N LEU A 73 4.60 -1.60 0.94
CA LEU A 73 5.64 -0.81 0.27
C LEU A 73 6.43 0.05 1.28
N ALA A 74 5.73 0.75 2.16
CA ALA A 74 6.36 1.59 3.19
C ALA A 74 7.21 0.78 4.18
N GLU A 75 6.76 -0.42 4.57
CA GLU A 75 7.52 -1.33 5.44
C GLU A 75 8.82 -1.81 4.77
N VAL A 76 8.76 -2.21 3.49
CA VAL A 76 9.95 -2.59 2.72
C VAL A 76 10.90 -1.40 2.57
N GLY A 77 10.37 -0.21 2.29
CA GLY A 77 11.14 1.02 2.24
C GLY A 77 11.83 1.35 3.57
N LEU A 78 11.12 1.23 4.69
CA LEU A 78 11.66 1.48 6.03
C LEU A 78 12.75 0.46 6.39
N ALA A 79 12.51 -0.83 6.17
CA ALA A 79 13.49 -1.88 6.43
C ALA A 79 14.76 -1.69 5.58
N GLY A 80 14.58 -1.36 4.30
CA GLY A 80 15.68 -1.05 3.40
C GLY A 80 16.48 0.19 3.85
N ALA A 81 15.78 1.26 4.25
CA ALA A 81 16.41 2.48 4.76
C ALA A 81 17.19 2.24 6.07
N THR A 82 16.65 1.45 7.01
CA THR A 82 17.36 1.07 8.24
C THR A 82 18.62 0.25 7.94
N ALA A 83 18.53 -0.73 7.03
CA ALA A 83 19.68 -1.54 6.65
C ALA A 83 20.78 -0.71 5.95
N VAL A 84 20.40 0.27 5.12
CA VAL A 84 21.33 1.25 4.53
C VAL A 84 21.94 2.15 5.62
N SER A 85 21.14 2.60 6.60
CA SER A 85 21.63 3.44 7.71
C SER A 85 22.71 2.74 8.52
N ASN A 86 22.51 1.48 8.90
CA ASN A 86 23.50 0.68 9.63
C ASN A 86 24.82 0.58 8.86
N LEU A 87 24.72 0.41 7.54
CA LEU A 87 25.89 0.33 6.68
C LEU A 87 26.66 1.65 6.56
N PHE A 88 25.96 2.78 6.64
CA PHE A 88 26.60 4.10 6.71
C PHE A 88 27.35 4.31 8.02
N GLU A 89 26.86 3.79 9.14
CA GLU A 89 27.58 3.83 10.42
C GLU A 89 28.90 3.03 10.33
N ASP A 90 28.88 1.85 9.71
CA ASP A 90 30.08 1.04 9.46
C ASP A 90 31.08 1.76 8.55
N ILE A 91 30.59 2.41 7.49
CA ILE A 91 31.40 3.24 6.59
C ILE A 91 32.06 4.39 7.36
N GLN A 92 31.30 5.10 8.20
CA GLN A 92 31.81 6.22 8.99
C GLN A 92 32.87 5.76 10.00
N ALA A 93 32.68 4.61 10.64
CA ALA A 93 33.67 4.00 11.51
C ALA A 93 34.96 3.66 10.76
N LYS A 94 34.86 3.06 9.56
CA LYS A 94 36.02 2.75 8.69
C LYS A 94 36.74 3.99 8.19
N LEU A 95 36.02 5.05 7.83
CA LEU A 95 36.62 6.33 7.43
C LEU A 95 37.38 6.99 8.59
N THR A 96 36.85 6.92 9.80
CA THR A 96 37.53 7.43 11.00
C THR A 96 38.83 6.64 11.28
N GLN A 97 38.80 5.32 11.11
CA GLN A 97 40.00 4.48 11.18
C GLN A 97 41.02 4.80 10.09
N LEU A 98 40.56 5.18 8.89
CA LEU A 98 41.42 5.60 7.78
C LEU A 98 42.07 6.97 8.02
N ALA A 99 41.39 7.86 8.75
CA ALA A 99 41.88 9.19 9.09
C ALA A 99 42.94 9.19 10.22
N ASP A 100 43.13 8.07 10.92
CA ASP A 100 44.17 7.93 11.93
C ASP A 100 45.57 7.94 11.28
N SER A 101 46.39 8.92 11.66
CA SER A 101 47.74 9.09 11.11
C SER A 101 48.74 7.99 11.50
N SER A 102 48.42 7.13 12.46
CA SER A 102 49.33 6.06 12.93
C SER A 102 49.28 4.77 12.09
N ILE A 103 48.36 4.68 11.12
CA ILE A 103 48.18 3.48 10.30
C ILE A 103 49.24 3.37 9.19
N THR A 104 49.69 2.13 8.94
CA THR A 104 50.65 1.80 7.88
C THR A 104 50.01 1.80 6.49
N ALA A 105 50.83 1.94 5.44
CA ALA A 105 50.35 1.94 4.05
C ALA A 105 49.56 0.66 3.70
N THR A 106 49.99 -0.51 4.18
CA THR A 106 49.31 -1.79 3.99
C THR A 106 47.92 -1.83 4.66
N GLN A 107 47.80 -1.30 5.88
CA GLN A 107 46.51 -1.19 6.57
C GLN A 107 45.57 -0.24 5.84
N ARG A 108 46.10 0.86 5.29
CA ARG A 108 45.35 1.84 4.52
C ARG A 108 44.78 1.24 3.22
N THR A 109 45.51 0.34 2.55
CA THR A 109 44.98 -0.43 1.41
C THR A 109 43.88 -1.41 1.81
N THR A 110 44.02 -2.12 2.94
CA THR A 110 42.99 -3.05 3.42
C THR A 110 41.69 -2.33 3.79
N TYR A 111 41.78 -1.19 4.48
CA TYR A 111 40.60 -0.40 4.83
C TYR A 111 39.91 0.23 3.63
N ASN A 112 40.65 0.59 2.57
CA ASN A 112 40.04 1.02 1.30
C ASN A 112 39.30 -0.13 0.60
N ALA A 113 39.84 -1.35 0.64
CA ALA A 113 39.15 -2.52 0.11
C ALA A 113 37.87 -2.84 0.89
N ASP A 114 37.90 -2.74 2.23
CA ASP A 114 36.72 -2.87 3.08
C ASP A 114 35.66 -1.81 2.74
N LEU A 115 36.06 -0.54 2.54
CA LEU A 115 35.15 0.54 2.15
C LEU A 115 34.50 0.30 0.79
N GLN A 116 35.25 -0.22 -0.19
CA GLN A 116 34.67 -0.62 -1.49
C GLN A 116 33.69 -1.78 -1.33
N ALA A 117 34.00 -2.77 -0.48
CA ALA A 117 33.09 -3.88 -0.22
C ALA A 117 31.78 -3.39 0.43
N LEU A 118 31.87 -2.51 1.44
CA LEU A 118 30.70 -1.90 2.07
C LEU A 118 29.88 -1.06 1.07
N ALA A 119 30.55 -0.29 0.20
CA ALA A 119 29.86 0.48 -0.83
C ALA A 119 29.13 -0.41 -1.86
N ASN A 120 29.73 -1.55 -2.24
CA ASN A 120 29.10 -2.53 -3.11
C ASN A 120 27.91 -3.21 -2.43
N GLN A 121 28.05 -3.59 -1.16
CA GLN A 121 26.97 -4.15 -0.36
C GLN A 121 25.79 -3.16 -0.23
N ALA A 122 26.08 -1.86 -0.11
CA ALA A 122 25.07 -0.81 -0.08
C ALA A 122 24.27 -0.77 -1.38
N LYS A 123 24.98 -0.86 -2.52
CA LYS A 123 24.39 -0.88 -3.85
C LYS A 123 23.52 -2.13 -4.07
N ASP A 124 23.98 -3.29 -3.61
CA ASP A 124 23.23 -4.54 -3.73
C ASP A 124 21.95 -4.52 -2.89
N LEU A 125 22.02 -3.99 -1.66
CA LEU A 125 20.86 -3.84 -0.78
C LEU A 125 19.79 -2.91 -1.40
N VAL A 126 20.21 -1.80 -2.01
CA VAL A 126 19.30 -0.91 -2.75
C VAL A 126 18.68 -1.63 -3.93
N SER A 127 19.47 -2.40 -4.69
CA SER A 127 18.95 -3.17 -5.83
C SER A 127 17.96 -4.25 -5.40
N GLN A 128 18.09 -4.77 -4.18
CA GLN A 128 17.21 -5.82 -3.64
C GLN A 128 15.95 -5.28 -2.98
N ALA A 129 15.91 -3.99 -2.60
CA ALA A 129 14.75 -3.32 -2.01
C ALA A 129 13.64 -3.05 -3.05
N SER A 130 13.12 -4.12 -3.63
CA SER A 130 12.05 -4.10 -4.63
C SER A 130 10.74 -4.59 -4.04
N PHE A 131 9.66 -3.88 -4.35
CA PHE A 131 8.30 -4.28 -4.04
C PHE A 131 7.50 -4.37 -5.34
N ASN A 132 6.96 -5.56 -5.61
CA ASN A 132 6.16 -5.81 -6.82
C ASN A 132 6.87 -5.40 -8.13
N GLY A 133 8.18 -5.68 -8.23
CA GLY A 133 9.00 -5.36 -9.40
C GLY A 133 9.46 -3.89 -9.52
N THR A 134 9.03 -3.01 -8.62
CA THR A 134 9.47 -1.61 -8.57
C THR A 134 10.43 -1.41 -7.40
N ASN A 135 11.57 -0.77 -7.64
CA ASN A 135 12.52 -0.47 -6.58
C ASN A 135 11.98 0.69 -5.72
N VAL A 136 11.89 0.46 -4.40
CA VAL A 136 11.30 1.39 -3.42
C VAL A 136 12.29 2.46 -2.97
N LEU A 137 13.58 2.16 -3.07
CA LEU A 137 14.68 3.04 -2.64
C LEU A 137 15.30 3.82 -3.81
N ASP A 138 14.95 3.45 -5.04
CA ASP A 138 15.30 4.20 -6.24
C ASP A 138 14.20 5.24 -6.53
N ASN A 139 14.56 6.52 -6.47
CA ASN A 139 13.67 7.69 -6.60
C ASN A 139 13.20 7.93 -8.05
N THR A 140 12.98 6.85 -8.79
CA THR A 140 12.65 6.86 -10.21
C THR A 140 11.19 6.52 -10.46
N THR A 141 10.49 5.89 -9.50
CA THR A 141 9.13 5.40 -9.72
C THR A 141 8.20 5.69 -8.55
N ALA A 142 7.20 6.55 -8.77
CA ALA A 142 6.09 6.71 -7.86
C ALA A 142 5.15 5.49 -7.99
N VAL A 143 4.79 4.88 -6.86
CA VAL A 143 3.81 3.79 -6.85
C VAL A 143 2.47 4.36 -6.37
N ASN A 144 1.46 4.29 -7.23
CA ASN A 144 0.11 4.78 -6.94
C ASN A 144 -0.75 3.64 -6.37
N PHE A 145 -1.40 3.91 -5.25
CA PHE A 145 -2.39 3.03 -4.63
C PHE A 145 -3.75 3.73 -4.60
N ILE A 146 -4.82 2.95 -4.70
CA ILE A 146 -6.20 3.48 -4.58
C ILE A 146 -6.48 3.80 -3.11
N ALA A 147 -7.00 5.00 -2.86
CA ALA A 147 -7.25 5.55 -1.53
C ALA A 147 -8.71 5.96 -1.28
N ASP A 148 -9.52 6.07 -2.33
CA ASP A 148 -10.94 6.39 -2.22
C ASP A 148 -11.80 5.58 -3.21
N VAL A 149 -13.07 5.36 -2.86
CA VAL A 149 -14.08 4.69 -3.70
C VAL A 149 -14.38 5.46 -4.98
N ASN A 150 -14.08 6.76 -5.03
CA ASN A 150 -14.20 7.60 -6.23
C ASN A 150 -12.94 7.60 -7.13
N GLY A 151 -11.93 6.76 -6.82
CA GLY A 151 -10.71 6.67 -7.62
C GLY A 151 -9.61 7.65 -7.23
N GLY A 152 -9.70 8.27 -6.05
CA GLY A 152 -8.58 9.01 -5.47
C GLY A 152 -7.38 8.07 -5.23
N THR A 153 -6.17 8.50 -5.58
CA THR A 153 -4.95 7.71 -5.41
C THR A 153 -4.00 8.36 -4.41
N ILE A 154 -3.36 7.56 -3.57
CA ILE A 154 -2.16 7.94 -2.81
C ILE A 154 -0.94 7.55 -3.62
N SER A 155 -0.04 8.51 -3.85
CA SER A 155 1.26 8.26 -4.46
C SER A 155 2.29 8.11 -3.34
N VAL A 156 2.95 6.95 -3.28
CA VAL A 156 4.12 6.75 -2.42
C VAL A 156 5.36 6.88 -3.29
N THR A 157 6.14 7.92 -3.05
CA THR A 157 7.40 8.17 -3.76
C THR A 157 8.55 7.70 -2.88
N GLY A 158 9.42 6.84 -3.43
CA GLY A 158 10.66 6.44 -2.76
C GLY A 158 11.56 7.64 -2.49
N VAL A 159 12.09 7.77 -1.28
CA VAL A 159 13.10 8.79 -0.95
C VAL A 159 14.46 8.23 -1.31
N ASN A 160 15.21 8.94 -2.16
CA ASN A 160 16.59 8.55 -2.51
C ASN A 160 17.49 8.68 -1.28
N VAL A 161 17.81 7.58 -0.61
CA VAL A 161 18.78 7.56 0.51
C VAL A 161 20.23 7.73 -0.01
N PHE A 162 20.44 7.67 -1.33
CA PHE A 162 21.73 7.62 -2.03
C PHE A 162 22.12 8.89 -2.79
N THR A 163 21.40 10.01 -2.69
CA THR A 163 21.94 11.29 -3.18
C THR A 163 23.27 11.63 -2.49
N SER A 164 23.50 11.11 -1.28
CA SER A 164 24.77 11.18 -0.56
C SER A 164 25.76 10.07 -0.94
N ALA A 165 25.29 8.88 -1.33
CA ALA A 165 26.16 7.73 -1.59
C ALA A 165 26.60 7.53 -3.05
N SER A 166 25.91 8.10 -4.04
CA SER A 166 26.44 8.20 -5.41
C SER A 166 27.60 9.20 -5.50
N VAL A 167 27.54 10.28 -4.71
CA VAL A 167 28.67 11.18 -4.45
C VAL A 167 29.75 10.47 -3.64
N PHE A 168 29.39 9.64 -2.66
CA PHE A 168 30.34 8.81 -1.91
C PHE A 168 31.09 7.81 -2.81
N ALA A 169 30.40 6.98 -3.59
CA ALA A 169 31.00 5.99 -4.48
C ALA A 169 31.88 6.64 -5.57
N ALA A 170 31.46 7.81 -6.10
CA ALA A 170 32.28 8.61 -7.01
C ALA A 170 33.51 9.22 -6.30
N SER A 171 33.40 9.58 -5.02
CA SER A 171 34.51 10.10 -4.22
C SER A 171 35.49 8.99 -3.77
N VAL A 172 35.00 7.79 -3.44
CA VAL A 172 35.80 6.61 -3.00
C VAL A 172 36.72 6.09 -4.10
N GLY A 173 36.35 6.23 -5.37
CA GLY A 173 37.24 5.97 -6.50
C GLY A 173 38.43 6.94 -6.62
N ALA A 174 38.45 8.03 -5.84
CA ALA A 174 39.41 9.13 -5.95
C ALA A 174 39.84 9.74 -4.60
N LEU A 175 39.68 9.05 -3.45
CA LEU A 175 40.03 9.61 -2.12
C LEU A 175 41.55 9.75 -1.97
N THR A 176 42.06 10.91 -2.34
CA THR A 176 43.31 11.46 -1.80
C THR A 176 43.02 12.10 -0.43
N ASP A 177 44.02 12.12 0.47
CA ASP A 177 43.93 12.57 1.88
C ASP A 177 43.20 13.92 2.12
N ALA A 178 43.11 14.77 1.09
CA ALA A 178 42.42 16.06 1.15
C ALA A 178 40.88 15.93 1.21
N GLN A 179 40.30 14.92 0.57
CA GLN A 179 38.84 14.77 0.46
C GLN A 179 38.22 14.09 1.70
N ALA A 180 38.97 13.18 2.35
CA ALA A 180 38.55 12.57 3.63
C ALA A 180 38.36 13.63 4.75
N ARG A 181 39.21 14.67 4.76
CA ARG A 181 39.09 15.80 5.69
C ARG A 181 37.90 16.73 5.39
N GLN A 182 37.44 16.78 4.14
CA GLN A 182 36.33 17.63 3.72
C GLN A 182 34.97 17.05 4.13
N PHE A 183 34.83 15.72 4.16
CA PHE A 183 33.65 15.03 4.67
C PHE A 183 33.45 15.20 6.19
N LEU A 184 34.52 15.28 6.98
CA LEU A 184 34.46 15.54 8.43
C LEU A 184 34.05 16.97 8.80
N ASN A 185 34.23 17.95 7.91
CA ASN A 185 33.92 19.36 8.16
C ASN A 185 32.57 19.82 7.55
N SER A 186 31.80 18.88 6.98
CA SER A 186 30.52 19.18 6.32
C SER A 186 29.30 18.58 7.05
N SER A 187 29.49 18.05 8.27
CA SER A 187 28.40 17.69 9.19
C SER A 187 27.93 18.90 9.98
#